data_AF-A0A1C2EDB0-F1
#
_entry.id   AF-A0A1C2EDB0-F1
#
_cell.length_a   1.000
_cell.length_b   1.000
_cell.length_c   1.000
_cell.angle_alpha   90.00
_cell.angle_beta   90.00
_cell.angle_gamma   90.00
#
_symmetry.space_group_name_H-M   'P 1'
#
loop_
_entity.id
_entity.type
_entity.pdbx_description
1 polymer ?
#
loop_
_entity_poly.entity_id
_entity_poly.type
_entity_poly.pdbx_seq_one_letter_code
_entity_poly.pdbx_strand_id
1 'polypeptide(L)'
;MFAVTLINIVIITTAVMVHYECLIRLNQLMPRLGLQHRFRVVIGVLGALVAHAVEVWIFALGYYLMNRSDSLGSLTGNFDGSFMDSVYFSFTTYTTIGFGDITPNGHLKYLTGLEALTGLVLITWTASFLFIEMQRYWGAEKE
;
A
#
# COMPACT_ATOMS: atom_id res chain seq x y z
N MET A 1 -10.71 18.04 14.15
CA MET A 1 -9.27 17.71 14.13
C MET A 1 -8.94 16.39 14.84
N PHE A 2 -9.24 16.21 16.13
CA PHE A 2 -8.95 14.94 16.84
C PHE A 2 -9.47 13.68 16.14
N ALA A 3 -10.72 13.69 15.66
CA ALA A 3 -11.30 12.56 14.94
C ALA A 3 -10.54 12.22 13.65
N VAL A 4 -10.12 13.22 12.87
CA VAL A 4 -9.33 13.05 11.64
C VAL A 4 -7.98 12.40 11.97
N THR A 5 -7.30 12.89 13.00
CA THR A 5 -6.03 12.31 13.44
C THR A 5 -6.18 10.85 13.85
N LEU A 6 -7.24 10.52 14.61
CA LEU A 6 -7.51 9.13 15.00
C LEU A 6 -7.79 8.23 13.78
N ILE A 7 -8.60 8.70 12.83
CA ILE A 7 -8.88 7.98 11.57
C ILE A 7 -7.58 7.70 10.81
N ASN A 8 -6.74 8.71 10.63
CA ASN A 8 -5.46 8.55 9.93
C ASN A 8 -4.54 7.54 10.64
N ILE A 9 -4.43 7.61 11.97
CA ILE A 9 -3.65 6.66 12.77
C ILE A 9 -4.17 5.24 12.54
N VAL A 10 -5.48 5.02 12.64
CA VAL A 10 -6.08 3.68 12.48
C VAL A 10 -5.81 3.13 11.08
N ILE A 11 -5.99 3.93 10.02
CA ILE A 11 -5.77 3.50 8.64
C ILE A 11 -4.30 3.14 8.42
N ILE A 12 -3.37 4.02 8.81
CA ILE A 12 -1.93 3.82 8.62
C ILE A 12 -1.44 2.61 9.41
N THR A 13 -1.82 2.49 10.69
CA THR A 13 -1.45 1.33 11.51
C THR A 13 -1.99 0.04 10.90
N THR A 14 -3.21 0.05 10.38
CA THR A 14 -3.79 -1.13 9.72
C THR A 14 -2.99 -1.51 8.47
N ALA A 15 -2.66 -0.55 7.61
CA ALA A 15 -1.85 -0.80 6.42
C ALA A 15 -0.45 -1.36 6.78
N VAL A 16 0.23 -0.78 7.77
CA VAL A 16 1.55 -1.25 8.24
C VAL A 16 1.47 -2.67 8.80
N MET A 17 0.44 -2.97 9.61
CA MET A 17 0.26 -4.32 10.18
C MET A 17 -0.04 -5.36 9.11
N VAL A 18 -0.88 -5.02 8.13
CA VAL A 18 -1.16 -5.90 6.98
C VAL A 18 0.11 -6.15 6.17
N HIS A 19 0.90 -5.10 5.89
CA HIS A 19 2.16 -5.21 5.16
C HIS A 19 3.13 -6.15 5.87
N TYR A 20 3.36 -5.89 7.16
CA TYR A 20 4.27 -6.67 8.00
C TYR A 20 3.89 -8.16 8.02
N GLU A 21 2.61 -8.45 8.23
CA GLU A 21 2.11 -9.82 8.26
C GLU A 21 2.20 -10.50 6.88
N CYS A 22 1.95 -9.77 5.78
CA CYS A 22 2.16 -10.27 4.42
C CYS A 22 3.64 -10.64 4.19
N LEU A 23 4.59 -9.79 4.59
CA LEU A 23 6.02 -10.09 4.46
C LEU A 23 6.43 -11.31 5.30
N ILE A 24 5.91 -11.44 6.53
CA ILE A 24 6.13 -12.65 7.34
C ILE A 24 5.63 -13.89 6.62
N ARG A 25 4.41 -13.85 6.09
CA ARG A 25 3.82 -15.00 5.39
C ARG A 25 4.59 -15.34 4.12
N LEU A 26 5.03 -14.35 3.35
CA LEU A 26 5.90 -14.56 2.20
C LEU A 26 7.22 -15.21 2.61
N ASN A 27 7.87 -14.70 3.66
CA ASN A 27 9.10 -15.27 4.20
C ASN A 27 8.92 -16.72 4.68
N GLN A 28 7.77 -17.07 5.26
CA GLN A 28 7.49 -18.44 5.69
C GLN A 28 7.10 -19.37 4.53
N LEU A 29 6.46 -18.84 3.49
CA LEU A 29 6.01 -19.60 2.32
C LEU A 29 7.17 -19.93 1.38
N MET A 30 8.08 -18.98 1.12
CA MET A 30 9.16 -19.13 0.14
C MET A 30 10.06 -20.37 0.36
N PRO A 31 10.49 -20.72 1.58
CA PRO A 31 11.26 -21.94 1.83
C PRO A 31 10.46 -23.24 1.64
N ARG A 32 9.13 -23.18 1.80
CA ARG A 32 8.24 -24.34 1.66
C ARG A 32 7.92 -24.67 0.21
N LEU A 33 8.14 -23.73 -0.71
CA LEU A 33 7.97 -23.95 -2.13
C LEU A 33 9.14 -24.80 -2.64
N GLY A 34 8.87 -26.06 -3.01
CA GLY A 34 9.81 -26.97 -3.66
C GLY A 34 10.25 -26.56 -5.08
N LEU A 35 10.16 -25.26 -5.41
CA LEU A 35 10.49 -24.69 -6.72
C LEU A 35 11.97 -24.29 -6.80
N GLN A 36 12.49 -24.20 -8.04
CA GLN A 36 13.83 -23.71 -8.32
C GLN A 36 14.02 -22.26 -7.80
N HIS A 37 15.23 -21.95 -7.34
CA HIS A 37 15.61 -20.69 -6.69
C HIS A 37 15.09 -19.43 -7.41
N ARG A 38 15.21 -19.36 -8.74
CA ARG A 38 14.73 -18.22 -9.56
C ARG A 38 13.22 -17.96 -9.46
N PHE A 39 12.39 -19.00 -9.32
CA PHE A 39 10.94 -18.83 -9.27
C PHE A 39 10.45 -18.36 -7.89
N ARG A 40 11.23 -18.59 -6.83
CA ARG A 40 10.88 -18.15 -5.47
C ARG A 40 10.85 -16.62 -5.37
N VAL A 41 11.86 -15.96 -5.94
CA VAL A 41 11.93 -14.49 -5.96
C VAL A 41 10.74 -13.90 -6.74
N VAL A 42 10.40 -14.48 -7.89
CA VAL A 42 9.24 -14.04 -8.68
C VAL A 42 7.93 -14.15 -7.89
N ILE A 43 7.73 -15.25 -7.17
CA ILE A 43 6.55 -15.42 -6.30
C ILE A 43 6.57 -14.39 -5.16
N GLY A 44 7.73 -14.10 -4.57
CA GLY A 44 7.90 -13.04 -3.59
C GLY A 44 7.49 -11.67 -4.13
N VAL A 45 7.94 -11.31 -5.35
CA VAL A 45 7.57 -10.06 -6.03
C VAL A 45 6.06 -10.00 -6.27
N LEU A 46 5.46 -11.04 -6.86
CA LEU A 46 4.02 -11.07 -7.14
C LEU A 46 3.20 -10.99 -5.86
N GLY A 47 3.61 -11.71 -4.81
CA GLY A 47 2.96 -11.67 -3.51
C GLY A 47 3.05 -10.28 -2.86
N ALA A 48 4.19 -9.61 -2.97
CA ALA A 48 4.35 -8.25 -2.45
C ALA A 48 3.51 -7.22 -3.24
N LEU A 49 3.38 -7.37 -4.55
CA LEU A 49 2.47 -6.54 -5.36
C LEU A 49 1.01 -6.71 -4.93
N VAL A 50 0.59 -7.93 -4.58
CA VAL A 50 -0.75 -8.17 -4.02
C VAL A 50 -0.90 -7.49 -2.65
N ALA A 51 0.12 -7.54 -1.79
CA ALA A 51 0.09 -6.85 -0.49
C ALA A 51 -0.10 -5.33 -0.67
N HIS A 52 0.67 -4.71 -1.58
CA HIS A 52 0.51 -3.29 -1.91
C HIS A 52 -0.87 -2.94 -2.48
N ALA A 53 -1.44 -3.82 -3.32
CA ALA A 53 -2.80 -3.62 -3.80
C ALA A 53 -3.82 -3.64 -2.64
N VAL A 54 -3.65 -4.53 -1.66
CA VAL A 54 -4.51 -4.57 -0.46
C VAL A 54 -4.35 -3.30 0.38
N GLU A 55 -3.12 -2.80 0.55
CA GLU A 55 -2.84 -1.54 1.26
C GLU A 55 -3.55 -0.35 0.60
N VAL A 56 -3.49 -0.26 -0.73
CA VAL A 56 -4.24 0.73 -1.50
C VAL A 56 -5.75 0.62 -1.22
N TRP A 57 -6.30 -0.59 -1.16
CA TRP A 57 -7.74 -0.76 -0.89
C TRP A 57 -8.12 -0.32 0.53
N ILE A 58 -7.22 -0.44 1.51
CA ILE A 58 -7.41 0.07 2.87
C ILE A 58 -7.51 1.61 2.87
N PHE A 59 -6.59 2.28 2.17
CA PHE A 59 -6.63 3.74 2.03
C PHE A 59 -7.85 4.21 1.21
N ALA A 60 -8.17 3.52 0.12
CA ALA A 60 -9.36 3.77 -0.70
C ALA A 60 -10.66 3.71 0.11
N LEU A 61 -10.79 2.72 1.00
CA LEU A 61 -11.92 2.63 1.92
C LEU A 61 -11.95 3.81 2.88
N GLY A 62 -10.79 4.25 3.38
CA GLY A 62 -10.65 5.48 4.15
C GLY A 62 -11.18 6.70 3.41
N TYR A 63 -10.74 6.93 2.17
CA TYR A 63 -11.25 8.03 1.34
C TYR A 63 -12.74 7.94 1.10
N TYR A 64 -13.23 6.78 0.70
CA TYR A 64 -14.63 6.59 0.37
C TYR A 64 -15.55 6.88 1.57
N LEU A 65 -15.16 6.45 2.77
CA LEU A 65 -15.91 6.71 3.99
C LEU A 65 -15.81 8.17 4.44
N MET A 66 -14.62 8.77 4.38
CA MET A 66 -14.41 10.18 4.76
C MET A 66 -15.13 11.13 3.80
N ASN A 67 -15.17 10.83 2.50
CA ASN A 67 -15.82 11.64 1.48
C ASN A 67 -17.35 11.71 1.63
N ARG A 68 -17.97 10.80 2.41
CA ARG A 68 -19.41 10.86 2.72
C ARG A 68 -19.77 11.89 3.78
N SER A 69 -18.78 12.51 4.43
CA SER A 69 -18.99 13.50 5.49
C SER A 69 -18.47 14.86 5.03
N ASP A 70 -19.37 15.83 4.91
CA ASP A 70 -19.03 17.21 4.54
C ASP A 70 -17.96 17.83 5.46
N SER A 71 -17.89 17.36 6.71
CA SER A 71 -16.93 17.85 7.71
C SER A 71 -15.52 17.26 7.59
N LEU A 72 -15.35 16.12 6.91
CA LEU A 72 -14.05 15.44 6.78
C LEU A 72 -13.33 15.80 5.47
N GLY A 73 -14.00 16.51 4.58
CA GLY A 73 -13.47 16.92 3.28
C GLY A 73 -14.05 16.10 2.14
N SER A 74 -13.63 16.45 0.92
CA SER A 74 -14.17 15.85 -0.30
C SER A 74 -13.09 15.61 -1.34
N LEU A 75 -13.28 14.57 -2.15
CA LEU A 75 -12.58 14.37 -3.42
C LEU A 75 -13.35 15.09 -4.51
N THR A 76 -12.64 15.87 -5.33
CA THR A 76 -13.22 16.68 -6.40
C THR A 76 -12.40 16.54 -7.69
N GLY A 77 -12.91 17.09 -8.79
CA GLY A 77 -12.31 16.94 -10.11
C GLY A 77 -13.03 15.85 -10.89
N ASN A 78 -12.27 14.93 -11.51
CA ASN A 78 -12.81 13.78 -12.23
C ASN A 78 -13.20 12.64 -11.26
N PHE A 79 -14.05 12.95 -10.28
CA PHE A 79 -14.48 12.02 -9.23
C PHE A 79 -16.01 11.87 -9.26
N ASP A 80 -16.49 10.67 -9.52
CA ASP A 80 -17.92 10.36 -9.69
C ASP A 80 -18.64 9.93 -8.40
N GLY A 81 -17.92 9.82 -7.28
CA GLY A 81 -18.46 9.34 -6.01
C GLY A 81 -18.36 7.83 -5.80
N SER A 82 -17.85 7.08 -6.78
CA SER A 82 -17.71 5.63 -6.71
C SER A 82 -16.56 5.21 -5.79
N PHE A 83 -16.65 3.98 -5.29
CA PHE A 83 -15.55 3.37 -4.57
C PHE A 83 -14.34 3.17 -5.48
N MET A 84 -14.55 2.90 -6.77
CA MET A 84 -13.47 2.66 -7.72
C MET A 84 -12.65 3.92 -8.02
N ASP A 85 -13.28 5.09 -8.08
CA ASP A 85 -12.55 6.36 -8.18
C ASP A 85 -11.71 6.64 -6.92
N SER A 86 -12.20 6.20 -5.74
CA SER A 86 -11.42 6.27 -4.49
C SER A 86 -10.22 5.31 -4.53
N VAL A 87 -10.38 4.12 -5.12
CA VAL A 87 -9.28 3.15 -5.34
C VAL A 87 -8.26 3.70 -6.33
N TYR A 88 -8.70 4.30 -7.43
CA TYR A 88 -7.82 4.95 -8.41
C TYR A 88 -7.05 6.13 -7.78
N PHE A 89 -7.73 7.00 -7.03
CA PHE A 89 -7.07 8.09 -6.32
C PHE A 89 -6.04 7.59 -5.30
N SER A 90 -6.38 6.53 -4.56
CA SER A 90 -5.45 5.89 -3.61
C SER A 90 -4.25 5.27 -4.33
N PHE A 91 -4.44 4.56 -5.45
CA PHE A 91 -3.32 4.02 -6.25
C PHE A 91 -2.34 5.12 -6.67
N THR A 92 -2.86 6.21 -7.24
CA THR A 92 -2.03 7.31 -7.75
C THR A 92 -1.32 8.06 -6.63
N THR A 93 -1.94 8.15 -5.44
CA THR A 93 -1.34 8.76 -4.24
C THR A 93 -0.28 7.87 -3.61
N TYR A 94 -0.62 6.61 -3.35
CA TYR A 94 0.23 5.60 -2.72
C TYR A 94 1.53 5.37 -3.50
N THR A 95 1.42 5.32 -4.84
CA THR A 95 2.57 5.15 -5.74
C THR A 95 3.27 6.46 -6.09
N THR A 96 2.80 7.58 -5.55
CA THR A 96 3.32 8.94 -5.79
C THR A 96 3.25 9.41 -7.25
N ILE A 97 2.39 8.79 -8.07
CA ILE A 97 2.16 9.19 -9.47
C ILE A 97 1.47 10.56 -9.54
N GLY A 98 0.36 10.73 -8.81
CA GLY A 98 -0.36 12.00 -8.68
C GLY A 98 -0.78 12.67 -9.99
N PHE A 99 -1.61 12.01 -10.82
CA PHE A 99 -2.10 12.59 -12.09
C PHE A 99 -2.80 13.96 -11.94
N GLY A 100 -3.40 14.22 -10.79
CA GLY A 100 -4.00 15.53 -10.44
C GLY A 100 -5.38 15.76 -11.05
N ASP A 101 -5.97 14.75 -11.69
CA ASP A 101 -7.35 14.74 -12.18
C ASP A 101 -8.38 14.62 -11.05
N ILE A 102 -8.04 13.91 -9.97
CA ILE A 102 -8.78 13.88 -8.71
C ILE A 102 -7.96 14.57 -7.62
N THR A 103 -8.58 15.48 -6.88
CA THR A 103 -7.90 16.29 -5.86
C THR A 103 -8.62 16.26 -4.52
N PRO A 104 -7.87 16.13 -3.39
CA PRO A 104 -8.45 16.14 -2.05
C PRO A 104 -8.64 17.56 -1.52
N ASN A 105 -9.79 17.81 -0.89
CA ASN A 105 -10.13 19.04 -0.21
C ASN A 105 -10.42 18.83 1.27
N GLY A 106 -10.33 19.91 2.06
CA GLY A 106 -10.56 19.86 3.50
C GLY A 106 -9.55 18.95 4.23
N HIS A 107 -10.04 18.15 5.16
CA HIS A 107 -9.19 17.30 6.00
C HIS A 107 -8.64 16.05 5.29
N LEU A 108 -9.20 15.66 4.13
CA LEU A 108 -8.66 14.56 3.31
C LEU A 108 -7.22 14.78 2.86
N LYS A 109 -6.78 16.04 2.73
CA LYS A 109 -5.39 16.39 2.36
C LYS A 109 -4.35 15.76 3.31
N TYR A 110 -4.69 15.63 4.59
CA TYR A 110 -3.80 15.01 5.57
C TYR A 110 -3.66 13.51 5.35
N LEU A 111 -4.76 12.81 5.02
CA LEU A 111 -4.70 11.39 4.67
C LEU A 111 -3.88 11.18 3.40
N THR A 112 -4.07 12.03 2.38
CA THR A 112 -3.30 11.98 1.12
C THR A 112 -1.80 12.16 1.32
N GLY A 113 -1.39 13.17 2.09
CA GLY A 113 0.04 13.35 2.38
C GLY A 113 0.63 12.18 3.16
N LEU A 114 -0.11 11.63 4.13
CA LEU A 114 0.33 10.51 4.94
C LEU A 114 0.34 9.19 4.15
N GLU A 115 -0.60 8.97 3.26
CA GLU A 115 -0.63 7.81 2.37
C GLU A 115 0.57 7.82 1.43
N ALA A 116 0.88 8.95 0.78
CA ALA A 116 2.04 9.05 -0.11
C ALA A 116 3.36 8.73 0.63
N LEU A 117 3.51 9.25 1.85
CA LEU A 117 4.65 8.93 2.71
C LEU A 117 4.67 7.44 3.11
N THR A 118 3.51 6.89 3.50
CA THR A 118 3.39 5.49 3.92
C THR A 118 3.71 4.56 2.75
N GLY A 119 3.16 4.81 1.57
CA GLY A 119 3.40 4.00 0.38
C GLY A 119 4.87 3.99 -0.03
N LEU A 120 5.54 5.14 0.01
CA LEU A 120 7.00 5.21 -0.20
C LEU A 120 7.77 4.31 0.79
N VAL A 121 7.43 4.37 2.07
CA VAL A 121 8.08 3.55 3.12
C VAL A 121 7.81 2.05 2.91
N LEU A 122 6.57 1.66 2.62
CA LEU A 122 6.22 0.24 2.45
C LEU A 122 6.81 -0.35 1.16
N ILE A 123 6.81 0.40 0.05
CA ILE A 123 7.43 -0.02 -1.20
C ILE A 123 8.95 -0.23 -1.01
N THR A 124 9.62 0.70 -0.32
CA THR A 124 11.07 0.59 -0.06
C THR A 124 11.42 -0.52 0.94
N TRP A 125 10.55 -0.78 1.93
CA TRP A 125 10.67 -1.94 2.81
C TRP A 125 10.57 -3.25 2.01
N THR A 126 9.57 -3.37 1.12
CA THR A 126 9.43 -4.52 0.22
C THR A 126 10.66 -4.70 -0.67
N ALA A 127 11.19 -3.63 -1.26
CA ALA A 127 12.39 -3.70 -2.07
C ALA A 127 13.61 -4.22 -1.29
N SER A 128 13.76 -3.78 -0.03
CA SER A 128 14.84 -4.24 0.87
C SER A 128 14.68 -5.70 1.24
N PHE A 129 13.44 -6.14 1.53
CA PHE A 129 13.12 -7.53 1.80
C PHE A 129 13.46 -8.43 0.60
N LEU A 130 12.99 -8.07 -0.60
CA LEU A 130 13.28 -8.83 -1.82
C LEU A 130 14.77 -8.85 -2.14
N PHE A 131 15.50 -7.76 -1.88
CA PHE A 131 16.95 -7.73 -2.04
C PHE A 131 17.66 -8.76 -1.16
N ILE A 132 17.28 -8.85 0.12
CA ILE A 132 17.85 -9.85 1.05
C ILE A 132 17.53 -11.28 0.57
N GLU A 133 16.31 -11.54 0.10
CA GLU A 133 15.92 -12.85 -0.43
C GLU A 133 16.66 -13.21 -1.72
N MET A 134 16.89 -12.24 -2.60
CA MET A 134 17.73 -12.41 -3.78
C MET A 134 19.17 -12.79 -3.40
N GLN A 135 19.77 -12.11 -2.42
CA GLN A 135 21.11 -12.45 -1.93
C GLN A 135 21.17 -13.87 -1.34
N ARG A 136 20.13 -14.26 -0.59
CA ARG A 136 20.03 -15.58 0.03
C ARG A 136 19.92 -16.72 -0.99
N TYR A 137 19.15 -16.53 -2.07
CA TYR A 137 18.86 -17.60 -3.02
C TYR A 137 19.75 -17.60 -4.28
N TRP A 138 20.34 -16.47 -4.69
CA TRP A 138 21.34 -16.46 -5.77
C TRP A 138 22.75 -16.81 -5.29
N GLY A 139 23.10 -16.52 -4.03
CA GLY A 139 24.43 -16.81 -3.48
C GLY A 139 24.71 -18.29 -3.24
N ALA A 140 23.68 -19.15 -3.25
CA ALA A 140 23.78 -20.58 -2.97
C ALA A 140 24.12 -21.44 -4.20
N GLU A 141 24.32 -20.86 -5.39
CA GLU A 141 24.65 -21.59 -6.62
C GLU A 141 26.17 -21.84 -6.79
N LYS A 142 26.96 -21.65 -5.73
CA LYS A 142 28.38 -21.98 -5.71
C LYS A 142 28.77 -22.69 -4.42
N GLU A 143 28.44 -23.98 -4.32
CA GLU A 143 29.25 -25.02 -3.68
C GLU A 143 28.79 -26.41 -4.14
#